data_AF-A0A4Y8WQF2-F1
#
_entry.id   AF-A0A4Y8WQF2-F1
#
_cell.length_a   1.000
_cell.length_b   1.000
_cell.length_c   1.000
_cell.angle_alpha   90.00
_cell.angle_beta   90.00
_cell.angle_gamma   90.00
#
_symmetry.space_group_name_H-M   'P 1'
#
loop_
_entity.id
_entity.type
_entity.pdbx_description
1 polymer ?
#
loop_
_entity_poly.entity_id
_entity_poly.type
_entity_poly.pdbx_seq_one_letter_code
_entity_poly.pdbx_strand_id
1 'polypeptide(L)' 'MYVITATEFRKNQRRYFDLAENEPVFITRTGKTPIALTPVDLSNLQVENAERISVEGEKRFSEEE' A
#
# COMPACT_ATOMS: atom_id res chain seq x y z
N MET A 1 14.21 -3.45 -5.76
CA MET A 1 13.75 -4.16 -4.53
C MET A 1 14.34 -3.45 -3.31
N TYR A 2 13.48 -2.95 -2.42
CA TYR A 2 13.89 -2.23 -1.21
C TYR A 2 13.46 -2.96 0.05
N VAL A 3 14.29 -2.96 1.10
CA VAL A 3 13.95 -3.53 2.41
C VAL A 3 14.07 -2.43 3.45
N ILE A 4 12.96 -2.12 4.11
CA ILE A 4 12.85 -1.02 5.06
C ILE A 4 12.27 -1.50 6.39
N THR A 5 12.42 -0.69 7.43
CA THR A 5 11.78 -0.98 8.73
C THR A 5 10.35 -0.43 8.75
N ALA A 6 9.48 -1.02 9.58
CA ALA A 6 8.15 -0.45 9.79
C ALA A 6 8.17 0.96 10.39
N THR A 7 9.22 1.33 11.14
CA THR A 7 9.36 2.69 11.68
C THR A 7 9.62 3.69 10.56
N GLU A 8 10.49 3.34 9.63
CA GLU A 8 10.81 4.15 8.46
C GLU A 8 9.61 4.29 7.51
N PHE A 9 8.91 3.18 7.26
CA PHE A 9 7.70 3.18 6.45
C PHE A 9 6.66 4.16 6.99
N ARG A 10 6.37 4.11 8.30
CA ARG A 10 5.37 5.00 8.93
C ARG A 10 5.70 6.49 8.79
N LYS A 11 6.98 6.86 8.81
CA LYS A 11 7.43 8.25 8.67
C LYS A 11 7.38 8.75 7.22
N ASN A 12 7.41 7.84 6.24
CA ASN A 12 7.54 8.17 4.82
C ASN A 12 6.54 7.40 3.95
N GLN A 13 5.30 7.19 4.45
CA GLN A 13 4.33 6.28 3.82
C GLN A 13 4.09 6.61 2.36
N ARG A 14 3.83 7.90 2.05
CA ARG A 14 3.59 8.37 0.68
C ARG A 14 4.72 8.01 -0.26
N ARG A 15 5.96 8.35 0.10
CA ARG A 15 7.15 8.05 -0.71
C ARG A 15 7.27 6.56 -1.02
N TYR A 16 7.01 5.69 -0.04
CA TYR A 16 7.11 4.26 -0.23
C TYR A 16 5.93 3.66 -0.98
N PHE A 17 4.75 4.28 -0.90
CA PHE A 17 3.60 3.93 -1.73
C PHE A 17 3.90 4.24 -3.20
N ASP A 18 4.33 5.47 -3.51
CA ASP A 18 4.71 5.89 -4.87
C ASP A 18 5.83 5.01 -5.44
N LEU A 19 6.82 4.66 -4.61
CA LEU A 19 7.90 3.74 -5.01
C LEU A 19 7.37 2.33 -5.32
N ALA A 20 6.43 1.84 -4.51
CA ALA A 20 5.87 0.51 -4.64
C ALA A 20 5.04 0.31 -5.91
N GLU A 21 4.57 1.38 -6.55
CA GLU A 21 3.93 1.28 -7.87
C GLU A 21 4.88 0.73 -8.95
N ASN A 22 6.18 0.95 -8.77
CA ASN A 22 7.21 0.60 -9.77
C ASN A 22 8.14 -0.53 -9.28
N GLU A 23 8.45 -0.57 -7.98
CA GLU A 23 9.38 -1.55 -7.41
C GLU A 23 8.89 -2.13 -6.08
N PRO A 24 9.00 -3.46 -5.85
CA PRO A 24 8.63 -4.06 -4.57
C PRO A 24 9.37 -3.49 -3.36
N VAL A 25 8.61 -3.15 -2.33
CA VAL A 25 9.12 -2.68 -1.02
C VAL A 25 8.76 -3.70 0.06
N PHE A 26 9.78 -4.23 0.74
CA PHE A 26 9.62 -5.16 1.86
C PHE A 26 9.74 -4.42 3.18
N ILE A 27 8.72 -4.55 4.03
CA ILE A 27 8.62 -3.90 5.33
C ILE A 27 8.89 -4.94 6.42
N THR A 28 9.93 -4.70 7.20
CA THR A 28 10.41 -5.61 8.24
C THR A 28 10.11 -5.10 9.66
N ARG A 29 9.91 -6.04 10.59
CA ARG A 29 9.74 -5.81 12.02
C ARG A 29 10.45 -6.91 12.80
N THR A 30 11.12 -6.56 13.91
CA THR A 30 11.82 -7.53 14.76
C THR A 30 10.87 -8.66 15.18
N GLY A 31 11.27 -9.91 14.92
CA GLY A 31 10.51 -11.10 15.30
C GLY A 31 9.18 -11.31 14.55
N LYS A 32 8.98 -10.63 13.41
CA LYS A 32 7.77 -10.78 12.58
C LYS A 32 8.15 -11.08 11.14
N THR A 33 7.27 -11.81 10.46
CA THR A 33 7.37 -12.03 9.02
C THR A 33 7.29 -10.69 8.28
N PRO A 34 8.22 -10.42 7.35
CA PRO A 34 8.17 -9.24 6.50
C PRO A 34 6.89 -9.18 5.64
N ILE A 35 6.43 -7.97 5.34
CA ILE A 35 5.29 -7.71 4.46
C ILE A 35 5.80 -7.10 3.16
N ALA A 36 5.23 -7.45 2.01
CA ALA A 36 5.52 -6.80 0.74
C ALA A 36 4.45 -5.74 0.41
N LEU A 37 4.89 -4.56 -0.01
CA LEU A 37 4.07 -3.55 -0.66
C LEU A 37 4.41 -3.59 -2.15
N THR A 38 3.43 -4.03 -2.94
CA THR A 38 3.54 -4.21 -4.40
C THR A 38 2.18 -3.93 -5.05
N PRO A 39 2.15 -3.56 -6.33
CA PRO A 39 0.91 -3.53 -7.09
C PRO A 39 0.37 -4.96 -7.17
N VAL A 40 -0.95 -5.08 -7.19
CA VAL A 40 -1.62 -6.37 -7.37
C VAL A 40 -2.57 -6.22 -8.54
N ASP A 41 -2.50 -7.17 -9.47
CA ASP A 41 -3.48 -7.26 -10.53
C ASP A 41 -4.79 -7.82 -9.95
N LEU A 42 -5.82 -6.98 -9.95
CA LEU A 42 -7.14 -7.30 -9.41
C LEU A 42 -8.01 -8.07 -10.42
N SER A 43 -7.57 -8.22 -11.68
CA SER A 43 -8.36 -8.88 -12.74
C SER A 43 -8.74 -10.34 -12.39
N ASN A 44 -7.92 -11.02 -11.59
CA ASN A 44 -8.10 -12.41 -11.20
C ASN A 44 -8.56 -12.60 -9.74
N LEU A 45 -8.64 -11.52 -8.97
CA LEU A 45 -9.17 -11.58 -7.61
C LEU A 45 -10.67 -11.26 -7.70
N GLN A 46 -11.52 -12.13 -7.15
CA GLN A 46 -12.96 -11.85 -6.99
C GLN A 46 -13.16 -10.77 -5.92
N VAL A 47 -12.64 -9.57 -6.16
CA VAL A 47 -12.84 -8.40 -5.31
C VAL A 47 -13.89 -7.54 -5.97
N GLU A 48 -15.15 -7.97 -5.90
CA GLU A 48 -16.32 -7.15 -6.29
C GLU A 48 -16.33 -5.76 -5.60
N ASN A 49 -15.50 -5.59 -4.57
CA ASN A 49 -15.44 -4.40 -3.72
C ASN A 49 -14.19 -3.53 -3.91
N ALA A 50 -13.16 -3.94 -4.67
CA ALA A 50 -11.90 -3.16 -4.70
C ALA A 50 -12.05 -1.80 -5.39
N GLU A 51 -12.66 -1.76 -6.59
CA GLU A 51 -12.93 -0.51 -7.30
C GLU A 51 -13.88 0.39 -6.51
N ARG A 52 -14.89 -0.19 -5.83
CA ARG A 52 -15.82 0.55 -4.98
C ARG A 52 -15.11 1.20 -3.79
N ILE A 53 -14.21 0.48 -3.13
CA ILE A 53 -13.45 0.98 -1.97
C ILE A 53 -12.52 2.13 -2.38
N SER A 54 -11.88 2.05 -3.55
CA SER A 54 -11.04 3.14 -4.07
C SER A 54 -11.84 4.42 -4.31
N VAL A 55 -12.97 4.31 -5.01
CA VAL A 55 -13.85 5.46 -5.31
C VAL A 55 -14.47 6.04 -4.04
N GLU A 56 -14.88 5.20 -3.10
CA GLU A 56 -15.44 5.64 -1.82
C GLU A 56 -14.39 6.30 -0.91
N GLY A 57 -13.15 5.82 -0.95
CA GLY A 57 -12.02 6.47 -0.30
C GLY A 57 -11.79 7.89 -0.80
N GLU A 58 -11.72 8.08 -2.13
CA GLU A 58 -11.55 9.40 -2.74
C GLU A 58 -12.69 10.37 -2.38
N LYS A 59 -13.94 9.91 -2.40
CA LYS A 59 -15.10 10.73 -2.03
C LYS A 59 -15.03 11.20 -0.58
N ARG A 60 -14.69 10.32 0.36
CA ARG A 60 -14.58 10.67 1.78
C ARG A 60 -13.48 11.71 2.04
N PHE A 61 -12.35 11.61 1.34
CA PHE A 61 -11.29 12.62 1.43
C PHE A 61 -11.71 13.97 0.84
N SER A 62 -12.53 13.98 -0.21
CA SER A 62 -13.02 15.23 -0.82
C SER A 62 -14.14 15.94 -0.04
N GLU A 63 -14.82 15.25 0.87
CA GLU A 63 -15.89 15.82 1.72
C GLU A 63 -15.37 16.35 3.07
N GLU A 64 -14.14 16.00 3.45
CA GLU A 64 -13.50 16.42 4.71
C GLU A 64 -12.56 17.65 4.54
N GLU A 65 -12.35 18.14 3.31
CA GLU A 65 -11.65 19.42 2.99
C GLU A 65 -12.63 20.59 2.78
#